data_AF-A0A5E4D3C8-F1
#
_entry.id   AF-A0A5E4D3C8-F1
#
_cell.length_a   1.000
_cell.length_b   1.000
_cell.length_c   1.000
_cell.angle_alpha   90.00
_cell.angle_beta   90.00
_cell.angle_gamma   90.00
#
_symmetry.space_group_name_H-M   'P 1'
#
loop_
_entity.id
_entity.type
_entity.pdbx_description
1 polymer ?
#
loop_
_entity_poly.entity_id
_entity_poly.type
_entity_poly.pdbx_seq_one_letter_code
_entity_poly.pdbx_strand_id
1 'polypeptide(L)'
;MEDIKDSNENSCTRNILVILGFSCVISVIVLIAVGISQNKPLPQNVKYGIVLDAGSSHTSLYIYSWPSEKENDTGIVQQIEECQVAGPGISKYAQKLQEIGDYLAECMEKTRDVIPVSKHHETPVYLGATAGMRLLRMESEQLADRVIDAVIRTLSTYPFNFQGATIITGQEEGAYGWITINYLLGSFFQNSGWFSGISEKMNHEKTFGALDLGGASTQITFVPENHTMESPENSLQFRLYGKDYYVYTHSFLCYGKDQALWQKLAKDIQVSSDRSLRDPCFHTGYKKVVNVSDLYKTPCTKKFKRTLPFDEFQIQGTGNYEQCQQSILELFNTGDCPYSQCAFNGIYLPPIQGNFEAFSAFYFVMNFFNLTSEKVSQEEAIRKIRNFCSQPWNEVST
;
A
#
# COMPACT_ATOMS: atom_id res chain seq x y z
N MET A 1 20.63 50.87 84.94
CA MET A 1 21.09 51.34 83.64
C MET A 1 21.21 50.11 82.78
N GLU A 2 20.22 49.97 81.91
CA GLU A 2 19.83 48.78 81.15
C GLU A 2 20.80 48.46 79.99
N ASP A 3 20.65 47.22 79.52
CA ASP A 3 20.85 46.75 78.14
C ASP A 3 22.25 46.67 77.53
N ILE A 4 22.93 45.55 77.86
CA ILE A 4 23.87 44.89 76.93
C ILE A 4 23.67 43.37 77.06
N LYS A 5 22.58 42.80 76.51
CA LYS A 5 22.48 41.34 76.40
C LYS A 5 21.63 40.78 75.25
N ASP A 6 21.30 41.58 74.23
CA ASP A 6 20.32 41.16 73.20
C ASP A 6 20.84 41.15 71.74
N SER A 7 22.15 41.31 71.52
CA SER A 7 22.71 41.35 70.14
C SER A 7 23.33 40.05 69.63
N ASN A 8 23.60 39.06 70.49
CA ASN A 8 24.30 37.83 70.10
C ASN A 8 23.38 36.63 69.79
N GLU A 9 22.17 36.57 70.35
CA GLU A 9 21.21 35.49 70.07
C GLU A 9 20.56 35.63 68.68
N ASN A 10 20.17 36.85 68.29
CA ASN A 10 19.55 37.10 66.97
C ASN A 10 20.48 36.84 65.77
N SER A 11 21.80 37.00 65.95
CA SER A 11 22.79 36.73 64.90
C SER A 11 22.97 35.22 64.67
N CYS A 12 22.94 34.42 65.73
CA CYS A 12 23.12 32.97 65.67
C CYS A 12 21.92 32.30 64.99
N THR A 13 20.70 32.68 65.38
CA THR A 13 19.45 32.14 64.79
C THR A 13 19.30 32.50 63.32
N ARG A 14 19.70 33.71 62.92
CA ARG A 14 19.69 34.15 61.51
C ARG A 14 20.70 33.37 60.66
N ASN A 15 21.91 33.14 61.16
CA ASN A 15 22.91 32.35 60.45
C ASN A 15 22.49 30.88 60.32
N ILE A 16 21.86 30.30 61.34
CA ILE A 16 21.31 28.94 61.29
C ILE A 16 20.18 28.84 60.25
N LEU A 17 19.26 29.82 60.21
CA LEU A 17 18.19 29.86 59.20
C LEU A 17 18.73 30.00 57.78
N VAL A 18 19.78 30.80 57.58
CA VAL A 18 20.45 30.93 56.27
C VAL A 18 21.12 29.61 55.87
N ILE A 19 21.84 28.95 56.78
CA ILE A 19 22.49 27.65 56.52
C ILE A 19 21.45 26.56 56.20
N LEU A 20 20.35 26.50 56.97
CA LEU A 20 19.25 25.56 56.70
C LEU A 20 18.57 25.85 55.36
N GLY A 21 18.37 27.12 55.02
CA GLY A 21 17.85 27.55 53.71
C GLY A 21 18.75 27.10 52.56
N PHE A 22 20.06 27.33 52.65
CA PHE A 22 21.03 26.87 51.66
C PHE A 22 21.08 25.34 51.56
N SER A 23 21.03 24.63 52.69
CA SER A 23 20.99 23.16 52.71
C SER A 23 19.75 22.60 52.02
N CYS A 24 18.57 23.20 52.25
CA CYS A 24 17.33 22.81 51.57
C CYS A 24 17.40 23.05 50.07
N VAL A 25 17.92 24.21 49.63
CA VAL A 25 18.08 24.53 48.21
C VAL A 25 19.05 23.56 47.52
N ILE A 26 20.19 23.25 48.14
CA ILE A 26 21.13 22.27 47.61
C ILE A 26 20.48 20.88 47.52
N SER A 27 19.72 20.47 48.54
CA SER A 27 19.02 19.18 48.55
C SER A 27 17.99 19.09 47.43
N VAL A 28 17.24 20.15 47.17
CA VAL A 28 16.28 20.23 46.05
C VAL A 28 17.00 20.19 44.70
N ILE A 29 18.11 20.91 44.54
CA ILE A 29 18.91 20.88 43.31
C ILE A 29 19.47 19.47 43.06
N VAL A 30 19.97 18.80 44.10
CA VAL A 30 20.46 17.42 44.01
C VAL A 30 19.33 16.46 43.65
N LEU A 31 18.14 16.60 44.26
CA LEU A 31 16.98 15.77 43.92
C LEU A 31 16.50 16.01 42.48
N ILE A 32 16.52 17.26 42.00
CA ILE A 32 16.20 17.59 40.61
C ILE A 32 17.26 17.02 39.67
N ALA A 33 18.55 17.16 39.99
CA ALA A 33 19.64 16.63 39.19
C ALA A 33 19.63 15.10 39.13
N VAL A 34 19.35 14.43 40.26
CA VAL A 34 19.15 12.98 40.33
C VAL A 34 17.90 12.57 39.56
N GLY A 35 16.79 13.30 39.70
CA GLY A 35 15.58 13.09 38.93
C GLY A 35 15.86 13.17 37.43
N ILE A 36 16.53 14.22 36.95
CA ILE A 36 16.90 14.40 35.54
C ILE A 36 17.90 13.32 35.06
N SER A 37 18.88 12.95 35.90
CA SER A 37 19.91 11.97 35.53
C SER A 37 19.42 10.52 35.56
N GLN A 38 18.46 10.21 36.44
CA GLN A 38 17.78 8.90 36.50
C GLN A 38 16.62 8.80 35.50
N ASN A 39 16.04 9.93 35.08
CA ASN A 39 15.06 10.00 34.00
C ASN A 39 15.75 9.97 32.62
N LYS A 40 16.76 9.10 32.47
CA LYS A 40 17.15 8.64 31.14
C LYS A 40 15.94 7.91 30.58
N PRO A 41 15.46 8.22 29.36
CA PRO A 41 14.43 7.41 28.74
C PRO A 41 14.94 5.96 28.77
N LEU A 42 14.16 5.07 29.38
CA LEU A 42 14.40 3.63 29.26
C LEU A 42 14.58 3.35 27.76
N PRO A 43 15.61 2.58 27.34
CA PRO A 43 15.74 2.23 25.94
C PRO A 43 14.41 1.61 25.52
N GLN A 44 13.66 2.32 24.67
CA GLN A 44 12.32 1.91 24.26
C GLN A 44 12.42 0.47 23.79
N ASN A 45 11.60 -0.42 24.35
CA ASN A 45 11.56 -1.79 23.90
C ASN A 45 10.92 -1.80 22.50
N VAL A 46 11.73 -1.63 21.46
CA VAL A 46 11.27 -1.58 20.07
C VAL A 46 10.92 -3.00 19.61
N LYS A 47 9.79 -3.11 18.91
CA LYS A 47 9.33 -4.28 18.18
C LYS A 47 9.47 -4.04 16.69
N TYR A 48 9.58 -5.12 15.94
CA TYR A 48 9.69 -5.09 14.48
C TYR A 48 8.62 -5.99 13.89
N GLY A 49 8.32 -5.81 12.60
CA GLY A 49 7.46 -6.70 11.83
C GLY A 49 7.84 -6.64 10.36
N ILE A 50 7.67 -7.76 9.66
CA ILE A 50 8.03 -7.91 8.25
C ILE A 50 6.77 -8.29 7.47
N VAL A 51 6.51 -7.58 6.37
CA VAL A 51 5.42 -7.89 5.46
C VAL A 51 5.99 -7.98 4.04
N LEU A 52 5.73 -9.11 3.38
CA LEU A 52 5.99 -9.27 1.96
C LEU A 52 4.66 -9.09 1.21
N ASP A 53 4.56 -8.02 0.42
CA ASP A 53 3.49 -7.81 -0.54
C ASP A 53 3.85 -8.50 -1.85
N ALA A 54 3.20 -9.64 -2.10
CA ALA A 54 3.39 -10.44 -3.30
C ALA A 54 2.37 -10.04 -4.39
N GLY A 55 2.65 -8.89 -5.01
CA GLY A 55 1.95 -8.35 -6.16
C GLY A 55 1.99 -9.22 -7.42
N SER A 56 1.16 -8.87 -8.41
CA SER A 56 1.17 -9.56 -9.71
C SER A 56 2.44 -9.30 -10.53
N SER A 57 3.06 -8.14 -10.33
CA SER A 57 4.14 -7.63 -11.18
C SER A 57 5.50 -7.71 -10.48
N HIS A 58 5.54 -7.58 -9.16
CA HIS A 58 6.74 -7.70 -8.33
C HIS A 58 6.35 -8.17 -6.92
N THR A 59 7.35 -8.45 -6.08
CA THR A 59 7.17 -8.60 -4.63
C THR A 59 7.98 -7.52 -3.92
N SER A 60 7.40 -6.86 -2.92
CA SER A 60 8.11 -5.91 -2.07
C SER A 60 8.08 -6.39 -0.62
N LEU A 61 9.22 -6.29 0.05
CA LEU A 61 9.38 -6.57 1.47
C LEU A 61 9.46 -5.24 2.21
N TYR A 62 8.64 -5.09 3.25
CA TYR A 62 8.62 -3.94 4.13
C TYR A 62 9.02 -4.35 5.54
N ILE A 63 9.90 -3.56 6.15
CA ILE A 63 10.26 -3.70 7.56
C ILE A 63 9.66 -2.54 8.32
N TYR A 64 8.91 -2.87 9.36
CA TYR A 64 8.26 -1.95 10.25
C TYR A 64 8.87 -2.03 11.65
N SER A 65 8.82 -0.92 12.39
CA SER A 65 9.17 -0.88 13.81
C SER A 65 8.19 -0.04 14.62
N TRP A 66 8.01 -0.36 15.90
CA TRP A 66 7.16 0.40 16.82
C TRP A 66 7.62 0.22 18.28
N PRO A 67 7.32 1.18 19.18
CA PRO A 67 7.45 0.98 20.62
C PRO A 67 6.53 -0.16 21.10
N SER A 68 6.94 -0.95 22.10
CA SER A 68 6.10 -2.05 22.62
C SER A 68 4.76 -1.59 23.22
N GLU A 69 4.66 -0.33 23.64
CA GLU A 69 3.45 0.28 24.15
C GLU A 69 2.43 0.50 23.03
N LYS A 70 1.14 0.23 23.33
CA LYS A 70 0.04 0.43 22.40
C LYS A 70 -0.72 1.72 22.75
N GLU A 71 -1.22 2.41 21.74
CA GLU A 71 -2.13 3.54 21.87
C GLU A 71 -3.57 3.08 21.58
N ASN A 72 -4.44 3.11 22.60
CA ASN A 72 -5.83 2.62 22.49
C ASN A 72 -5.92 1.23 21.82
N ASP A 73 -5.17 0.27 22.36
CA ASP A 73 -5.05 -1.12 21.91
C ASP A 73 -4.41 -1.32 20.51
N THR A 74 -3.94 -0.26 19.86
CA THR A 74 -3.34 -0.31 18.51
C THR A 74 -1.92 0.27 18.52
N GLY A 75 -1.00 -0.32 17.75
CA GLY A 75 0.39 0.15 17.69
C GLY A 75 0.58 1.40 16.82
N ILE A 76 1.61 2.19 17.11
CA ILE A 76 2.11 3.28 16.25
C ILE A 76 3.34 2.75 15.52
N VAL A 77 3.16 2.37 14.26
CA VAL A 77 4.13 1.74 13.39
C VAL A 77 4.85 2.75 12.48
N GLN A 78 6.15 2.56 12.27
CA GLN A 78 6.93 3.28 11.27
C GLN A 78 7.60 2.29 10.32
N GLN A 79 7.56 2.57 9.01
CA GLN A 79 8.38 1.85 8.04
C GLN A 79 9.84 2.30 8.19
N ILE A 80 10.75 1.34 8.33
CA ILE A 80 12.18 1.61 8.50
C ILE A 80 13.01 1.20 7.28
N GLU A 81 12.52 0.27 6.46
CA GLU A 81 13.21 -0.21 5.28
C GLU A 81 12.24 -0.82 4.27
N GLU A 82 12.60 -0.76 2.99
CA GLU A 82 11.92 -1.43 1.88
C GLU A 82 12.94 -2.20 1.03
N CYS A 83 12.51 -3.32 0.47
CA CYS A 83 13.28 -4.08 -0.51
C CYS A 83 12.36 -4.63 -1.59
N GLN A 84 12.50 -4.14 -2.82
CA GLN A 84 11.81 -4.72 -3.97
C GLN A 84 12.59 -5.94 -4.46
N VAL A 85 11.94 -7.10 -4.46
CA VAL A 85 12.54 -8.35 -4.93
C VAL A 85 12.75 -8.31 -6.44
N ALA A 86 13.93 -8.68 -6.90
CA ALA A 86 14.26 -8.75 -8.31
C ALA A 86 13.46 -9.84 -9.04
N GLY A 87 12.76 -9.44 -10.10
CA GLY A 87 11.99 -10.34 -10.95
C GLY A 87 10.48 -10.12 -10.87
N PRO A 88 9.69 -11.01 -11.50
CA PRO A 88 8.24 -10.88 -11.53
C PRO A 88 7.59 -11.36 -10.23
N GLY A 89 6.30 -11.09 -10.06
CA GLY A 89 5.52 -11.63 -8.94
C GLY A 89 5.53 -13.16 -8.86
N ILE A 90 5.31 -13.69 -7.65
CA ILE A 90 5.47 -15.12 -7.32
C ILE A 90 4.62 -16.07 -8.17
N SER A 91 3.51 -15.62 -8.76
CA SER A 91 2.67 -16.46 -9.63
C SER A 91 3.41 -16.92 -10.90
N LYS A 92 4.46 -16.20 -11.32
CA LYS A 92 5.31 -16.60 -12.46
C LYS A 92 6.26 -17.76 -12.12
N TYR A 93 6.35 -18.15 -10.85
CA TYR A 93 7.19 -19.26 -10.39
C TYR A 93 6.43 -20.59 -10.31
N ALA A 94 5.19 -20.66 -10.78
CA ALA A 94 4.34 -21.86 -10.73
C ALA A 94 4.97 -23.13 -11.35
N GLN A 95 5.91 -22.98 -12.29
CA GLN A 95 6.63 -24.10 -12.94
C GLN A 95 8.11 -24.18 -12.54
N LYS A 96 8.56 -23.33 -11.61
CA LYS A 96 9.96 -23.18 -11.20
C LYS A 96 10.08 -22.92 -9.70
N LEU A 97 9.36 -23.73 -8.93
CA LEU A 97 9.19 -23.58 -7.47
C LEU A 97 10.51 -23.57 -6.69
N GLN A 98 11.51 -24.30 -7.18
CA GLN A 98 12.84 -24.35 -6.61
C GLN A 98 13.57 -22.99 -6.60
N GLU A 99 13.20 -22.08 -7.51
CA GLU A 99 13.82 -20.75 -7.61
C GLU A 99 13.25 -19.76 -6.59
N ILE A 100 12.17 -20.09 -5.86
CA ILE A 100 11.54 -19.18 -4.89
C ILE A 100 12.48 -18.85 -3.72
N GLY A 101 13.34 -19.80 -3.32
CA GLY A 101 14.36 -19.58 -2.31
C GLY A 101 15.32 -18.47 -2.72
N ASP A 102 15.97 -18.64 -3.86
CA ASP A 102 16.91 -17.68 -4.43
C ASP A 102 16.24 -16.33 -4.75
N TYR A 103 15.01 -16.37 -5.25
CA TYR A 103 14.20 -15.19 -5.53
C TYR A 103 14.03 -14.30 -4.29
N LEU A 104 13.71 -14.87 -3.13
CA LEU A 104 13.49 -14.09 -1.90
C LEU A 104 14.79 -13.78 -1.12
N ALA A 105 15.90 -14.42 -1.47
CA ALA A 105 17.10 -14.44 -0.65
C ALA A 105 17.68 -13.05 -0.38
N GLU A 106 17.83 -12.21 -1.41
CA GLU A 106 18.45 -10.89 -1.28
C GLU A 106 17.72 -10.01 -0.25
N CYS A 107 16.39 -9.90 -0.36
CA CYS A 107 15.61 -9.07 0.55
C CYS A 107 15.51 -9.66 1.96
N MET A 108 15.46 -10.99 2.09
CA MET A 108 15.41 -11.64 3.40
C MET A 108 16.75 -11.56 4.13
N GLU A 109 17.89 -11.65 3.44
CA GLU A 109 19.20 -11.43 4.04
C GLU A 109 19.39 -9.95 4.44
N LYS A 110 18.98 -8.99 3.60
CA LYS A 110 18.92 -7.57 3.99
C LYS A 110 18.10 -7.35 5.27
N THR A 111 17.00 -8.08 5.43
CA THR A 111 16.15 -8.02 6.63
C THR A 111 16.89 -8.51 7.88
N ARG A 112 17.72 -9.55 7.77
CA ARG A 112 18.54 -10.05 8.88
C ARG A 112 19.59 -9.03 9.32
N ASP A 113 20.13 -8.27 8.38
CA ASP A 113 21.13 -7.23 8.66
C ASP A 113 20.50 -5.98 9.32
N VAL A 114 19.28 -5.62 8.94
CA VAL A 114 18.58 -4.43 9.47
C VAL A 114 18.04 -4.67 10.89
N ILE A 115 17.49 -5.85 11.16
CA ILE A 115 16.87 -6.15 12.46
C ILE A 115 17.93 -6.69 13.44
N PRO A 116 18.03 -6.21 14.69
CA PRO A 116 18.96 -6.75 15.67
C PRO A 116 18.76 -8.25 15.90
N VAL A 117 19.85 -9.02 15.99
CA VAL A 117 19.82 -10.49 16.19
C VAL A 117 18.96 -10.91 17.39
N SER A 118 19.03 -10.15 18.49
CA SER A 118 18.22 -10.41 19.70
C SER A 118 16.71 -10.27 19.49
N LYS A 119 16.29 -9.67 18.36
CA LYS A 119 14.90 -9.40 17.99
C LYS A 119 14.37 -10.31 16.89
N HIS A 120 15.22 -11.09 16.23
CA HIS A 120 14.84 -11.95 15.10
C HIS A 120 13.68 -12.89 15.47
N HIS A 121 13.85 -13.72 16.50
CA HIS A 121 12.86 -14.73 16.88
C HIS A 121 11.50 -14.19 17.36
N GLU A 122 11.42 -12.91 17.76
CA GLU A 122 10.14 -12.28 18.14
C GLU A 122 9.49 -11.48 17.00
N THR A 123 10.24 -11.20 15.92
CA THR A 123 9.78 -10.40 14.80
C THR A 123 8.87 -11.25 13.90
N PRO A 124 7.56 -10.95 13.79
CA PRO A 124 6.67 -11.66 12.90
C PRO A 124 6.98 -11.36 11.44
N VAL A 125 6.89 -12.38 10.59
CA VAL A 125 6.94 -12.24 9.14
C VAL A 125 5.70 -12.83 8.49
N TYR A 126 5.07 -12.03 7.61
CA TYR A 126 3.88 -12.37 6.85
C TYR A 126 4.14 -12.21 5.36
N LEU A 127 3.49 -13.03 4.53
CA LEU A 127 3.36 -12.77 3.09
C LEU A 127 1.89 -12.72 2.70
N GLY A 128 1.49 -11.61 2.08
CA GLY A 128 0.16 -11.43 1.48
C GLY A 128 0.30 -11.39 -0.04
N ALA A 129 -0.26 -12.40 -0.73
CA ALA A 129 -0.30 -12.41 -2.18
C ALA A 129 -1.63 -11.89 -2.71
N THR A 130 -1.58 -11.07 -3.76
CA THR A 130 -2.75 -10.31 -4.25
C THR A 130 -3.32 -10.90 -5.55
N ALA A 131 -3.86 -10.06 -6.44
CA ALA A 131 -4.56 -10.47 -7.66
C ALA A 131 -3.76 -11.43 -8.57
N GLY A 132 -2.43 -11.33 -8.61
CA GLY A 132 -1.61 -12.25 -9.41
C GLY A 132 -1.78 -13.71 -9.01
N MET A 133 -1.83 -13.98 -7.70
CA MET A 133 -2.07 -15.32 -7.16
C MET A 133 -3.55 -15.70 -7.17
N ARG A 134 -4.47 -14.73 -7.04
CA ARG A 134 -5.92 -14.97 -7.26
C ARG A 134 -6.17 -15.50 -8.68
N LEU A 135 -5.52 -14.91 -9.70
CA LEU A 135 -5.60 -15.38 -11.08
C LEU A 135 -4.98 -16.77 -11.27
N LEU A 136 -3.82 -17.04 -10.66
CA LEU A 136 -3.21 -18.38 -10.71
C LEU A 136 -4.12 -19.43 -10.07
N ARG A 137 -4.75 -19.12 -8.93
CA ARG A 137 -5.69 -20.03 -8.26
C ARG A 137 -6.92 -20.33 -9.12
N MET A 138 -7.43 -19.34 -9.86
CA MET A 138 -8.51 -19.54 -10.84
C MET A 138 -8.08 -20.38 -12.06
N GLU A 139 -6.79 -20.36 -12.41
CA GLU A 139 -6.22 -21.22 -13.47
C GLU A 139 -6.02 -22.65 -12.95
N SER A 140 -5.42 -22.79 -11.78
CA SER A 140 -5.18 -24.06 -11.10
C SER A 140 -4.91 -23.82 -9.61
N GLU A 141 -5.84 -24.26 -8.77
CA GLU A 141 -5.71 -24.22 -7.31
C GLU A 141 -4.43 -24.94 -6.85
N GLN A 142 -4.17 -26.14 -7.38
CA GLN A 142 -2.96 -26.91 -7.07
C GLN A 142 -1.65 -26.19 -7.43
N LEU A 143 -1.62 -25.36 -8.50
CA LEU A 143 -0.42 -24.57 -8.81
C LEU A 143 -0.25 -23.42 -7.84
N ALA A 144 -1.34 -22.74 -7.48
CA ALA A 144 -1.31 -21.65 -6.51
C ALA A 144 -0.84 -22.15 -5.13
N ASP A 145 -1.39 -23.28 -4.66
CA ASP A 145 -1.02 -23.88 -3.37
C ASP A 145 0.45 -24.28 -3.35
N ARG A 146 0.96 -24.90 -4.44
CA ARG A 146 2.38 -25.26 -4.54
C ARG A 146 3.33 -24.07 -4.47
N VAL A 147 2.94 -22.92 -5.04
CA VAL A 147 3.72 -21.67 -4.93
C VAL A 147 3.69 -21.15 -3.50
N ILE A 148 2.52 -21.12 -2.86
CA ILE A 148 2.40 -20.70 -1.45
C ILE A 148 3.19 -21.62 -0.53
N ASP A 149 3.12 -22.94 -0.73
CA ASP A 149 3.90 -23.92 0.05
C ASP A 149 5.41 -23.73 -0.11
N ALA A 150 5.87 -23.39 -1.31
CA ALA A 150 7.28 -23.09 -1.56
C ALA A 150 7.72 -21.81 -0.82
N VAL A 151 6.87 -20.77 -0.84
CA VAL A 151 7.09 -19.55 -0.04
C VAL A 151 7.10 -19.85 1.45
N ILE A 152 6.15 -20.65 1.97
CA ILE A 152 6.10 -21.06 3.37
C ILE A 152 7.40 -21.75 3.76
N ARG A 153 7.85 -22.74 2.98
CA ARG A 153 9.11 -23.45 3.22
C ARG A 153 10.29 -22.49 3.26
N THR A 154 10.40 -21.59 2.29
CA THR A 154 11.49 -20.60 2.22
C THR A 154 11.47 -19.64 3.41
N LEU A 155 10.33 -19.02 3.73
CA LEU A 155 10.26 -18.04 4.82
C LEU A 155 10.47 -18.69 6.19
N SER A 156 10.10 -19.96 6.34
CA SER A 156 10.31 -20.73 7.57
C SER A 156 11.78 -21.06 7.87
N THR A 157 12.70 -20.92 6.90
CA THR A 157 14.14 -21.16 7.16
C THR A 157 14.84 -19.95 7.78
N TYR A 158 14.23 -18.76 7.76
CA TYR A 158 14.81 -17.54 8.33
C TYR A 158 14.55 -17.46 9.85
N PRO A 159 15.41 -16.76 10.63
CA PRO A 159 15.32 -16.73 12.09
C PRO A 159 14.17 -15.86 12.64
N PHE A 160 13.15 -15.59 11.82
CA PHE A 160 12.00 -14.76 12.18
C PHE A 160 10.81 -15.62 12.62
N ASN A 161 9.86 -15.01 13.31
CA ASN A 161 8.62 -15.67 13.69
C ASN A 161 7.67 -15.73 12.50
N PHE A 162 7.74 -16.79 11.69
CA PHE A 162 6.85 -16.94 10.55
C PHE A 162 5.39 -17.11 10.99
N GLN A 163 4.53 -16.23 10.51
CA GLN A 163 3.11 -16.19 10.89
C GLN A 163 2.18 -16.72 9.80
N GLY A 164 2.61 -16.69 8.54
CA GLY A 164 1.83 -17.26 7.44
C GLY A 164 2.11 -16.60 6.09
N ALA A 165 1.77 -17.33 5.04
CA ALA A 165 1.72 -16.84 3.67
C ALA A 165 0.35 -17.19 3.10
N THR A 166 -0.40 -16.20 2.61
CA THR A 166 -1.78 -16.40 2.14
C THR A 166 -2.08 -15.57 0.90
N ILE A 167 -3.10 -15.98 0.16
CA ILE A 167 -3.68 -15.18 -0.92
C ILE A 167 -4.79 -14.34 -0.31
N ILE A 168 -4.55 -13.05 -0.10
CA ILE A 168 -5.52 -12.15 0.51
C ILE A 168 -6.69 -11.90 -0.45
N THR A 169 -7.86 -11.67 0.14
CA THR A 169 -9.05 -11.26 -0.61
C THR A 169 -8.87 -9.85 -1.16
N GLY A 170 -9.64 -9.51 -2.20
CA GLY A 170 -9.61 -8.16 -2.76
C GLY A 170 -10.10 -7.09 -1.77
N GLN A 171 -10.95 -7.46 -0.83
CA GLN A 171 -11.47 -6.57 0.21
C GLN A 171 -10.43 -6.29 1.29
N GLU A 172 -9.70 -7.33 1.73
CA GLU A 172 -8.55 -7.17 2.63
C GLU A 172 -7.49 -6.26 2.00
N GLU A 173 -7.14 -6.49 0.72
CA GLU A 173 -6.17 -5.66 0.00
C GLU A 173 -6.58 -4.18 -0.02
N GLY A 174 -7.84 -3.88 -0.39
CA GLY A 174 -8.35 -2.50 -0.39
C GLY A 174 -8.42 -1.88 1.01
N ALA A 175 -8.87 -2.64 2.00
CA ALA A 175 -8.97 -2.18 3.38
C ALA A 175 -7.62 -1.91 4.02
N TYR A 176 -6.62 -2.78 3.83
CA TYR A 176 -5.28 -2.55 4.35
C TYR A 176 -4.61 -1.32 3.70
N GLY A 177 -4.83 -1.09 2.40
CA GLY A 177 -4.41 0.15 1.74
C GLY A 177 -5.07 1.39 2.37
N TRP A 178 -6.38 1.33 2.61
CA TRP A 178 -7.13 2.41 3.29
C TRP A 178 -6.66 2.67 4.72
N ILE A 179 -6.39 1.62 5.50
CA ILE A 179 -5.82 1.75 6.86
C ILE A 179 -4.45 2.43 6.77
N THR A 180 -3.60 2.00 5.83
CA THR A 180 -2.24 2.52 5.67
C THR A 180 -2.23 4.02 5.40
N ILE A 181 -3.00 4.50 4.41
CA ILE A 181 -3.02 5.94 4.10
C ILE A 181 -3.55 6.78 5.26
N ASN A 182 -4.59 6.31 5.94
CA ASN A 182 -5.22 7.06 7.04
C ASN A 182 -4.35 7.04 8.30
N TYR A 183 -3.61 5.96 8.51
CA TYR A 183 -2.58 5.87 9.54
C TYR A 183 -1.46 6.88 9.27
N LEU A 184 -0.88 6.88 8.06
CA LEU A 184 0.23 7.78 7.70
C LEU A 184 -0.17 9.26 7.71
N LEU A 185 -1.40 9.57 7.29
CA LEU A 185 -1.95 10.93 7.32
C LEU A 185 -2.44 11.36 8.72
N GLY A 186 -2.31 10.49 9.72
CA GLY A 186 -2.71 10.78 11.10
C GLY A 186 -4.23 10.86 11.32
N SER A 187 -5.03 10.39 10.36
CA SER A 187 -6.50 10.52 10.37
C SER A 187 -7.18 9.73 11.50
N PHE A 188 -6.48 8.76 12.10
CA PHE A 188 -7.00 7.99 13.24
C PHE A 188 -6.71 8.62 14.61
N PHE A 189 -5.75 9.55 14.73
CA PHE A 189 -5.23 10.04 16.02
C PHE A 189 -5.82 11.38 16.48
N GLN A 190 -6.99 11.74 15.95
CA GLN A 190 -7.57 13.08 16.10
C GLN A 190 -7.90 13.48 17.56
N ASN A 191 -7.91 12.53 18.51
CA ASN A 191 -8.23 12.77 19.93
C ASN A 191 -7.14 12.34 20.94
N SER A 192 -5.93 11.97 20.50
CA SER A 192 -4.87 11.58 21.42
C SER A 192 -3.90 12.73 21.72
N GLY A 193 -3.85 13.14 22.98
CA GLY A 193 -3.13 14.33 23.46
C GLY A 193 -1.60 14.35 23.26
N TRP A 194 -1.01 13.29 22.70
CA TRP A 194 0.43 13.24 22.39
C TRP A 194 0.74 13.75 20.96
N PHE A 195 -0.22 13.68 20.02
CA PHE A 195 -0.05 14.13 18.62
C PHE A 195 -0.61 15.54 18.35
N SER A 196 -1.04 16.27 19.39
CA SER A 196 -1.64 17.61 19.25
C SER A 196 -0.70 18.64 18.58
N GLY A 197 0.61 18.37 18.56
CA GLY A 197 1.60 19.24 17.89
C GLY A 197 1.73 19.06 16.37
N ILE A 198 1.19 17.98 15.79
CA ILE A 198 1.27 17.70 14.34
C ILE A 198 -0.08 17.98 13.63
N SER A 199 -1.18 18.07 14.38
CA SER A 199 -2.55 18.01 13.87
C SER A 199 -3.35 19.32 14.06
N GLU A 200 -2.80 20.48 13.66
CA GLU A 200 -3.50 21.77 13.82
C GLU A 200 -4.27 22.24 12.57
N LYS A 201 -4.27 21.48 11.46
CA LYS A 201 -4.74 22.00 10.16
C LYS A 201 -5.73 21.19 9.33
N MET A 202 -6.23 20.03 9.77
CA MET A 202 -7.17 19.24 8.97
C MET A 202 -8.54 19.12 9.64
N ASN A 203 -9.58 19.55 8.93
CA ASN A 203 -10.99 19.50 9.35
C ASN A 203 -11.36 18.12 9.94
N HIS A 204 -11.95 18.15 11.14
CA HIS A 204 -11.71 17.23 12.25
C HIS A 204 -12.52 15.91 12.30
N GLU A 205 -13.03 15.33 11.20
CA GLU A 205 -13.87 14.10 11.33
C GLU A 205 -13.82 13.05 10.20
N LYS A 206 -13.06 13.27 9.11
CA LYS A 206 -13.15 12.41 7.91
C LYS A 206 -11.83 11.71 7.57
N THR A 207 -11.91 10.42 7.27
CA THR A 207 -10.83 9.61 6.69
C THR A 207 -10.74 9.83 5.18
N PHE A 208 -9.56 9.67 4.61
CA PHE A 208 -9.34 9.65 3.16
C PHE A 208 -9.84 8.34 2.57
N GLY A 209 -10.34 8.39 1.34
CA GLY A 209 -10.53 7.20 0.50
C GLY A 209 -9.21 6.74 -0.12
N ALA A 210 -9.14 5.48 -0.52
CA ALA A 210 -7.98 4.84 -1.11
C ALA A 210 -8.31 4.34 -2.52
N LEU A 211 -7.47 4.69 -3.49
CA LEU A 211 -7.47 4.14 -4.84
C LEU A 211 -6.15 3.41 -5.10
N ASP A 212 -6.23 2.12 -5.37
CA ASP A 212 -5.06 1.29 -5.68
C ASP A 212 -5.15 0.76 -7.11
N LEU A 213 -4.06 0.86 -7.87
CA LEU A 213 -3.95 0.27 -9.20
C LEU A 213 -2.73 -0.62 -9.27
N GLY A 214 -2.99 -1.93 -9.32
CA GLY A 214 -1.99 -2.95 -9.56
C GLY A 214 -1.92 -3.38 -11.04
N GLY A 215 -1.11 -4.40 -11.31
CA GLY A 215 -1.05 -5.03 -12.64
C GLY A 215 -2.27 -5.88 -12.96
N ALA A 216 -2.90 -6.51 -11.95
CA ALA A 216 -4.00 -7.47 -12.13
C ALA A 216 -5.35 -7.09 -11.53
N SER A 217 -5.42 -6.13 -10.61
CA SER A 217 -6.67 -5.55 -10.10
C SER A 217 -6.53 -4.07 -9.83
N THR A 218 -7.67 -3.41 -9.58
CA THR A 218 -7.74 -2.08 -8.99
C THR A 218 -8.78 -2.08 -7.88
N GLN A 219 -8.55 -1.26 -6.86
CA GLN A 219 -9.36 -1.19 -5.66
C GLN A 219 -9.83 0.24 -5.42
N ILE A 220 -11.03 0.35 -4.85
CA ILE A 220 -11.57 1.58 -4.29
C ILE A 220 -12.10 1.28 -2.89
N THR A 221 -11.66 2.05 -1.90
CA THR A 221 -12.04 1.84 -0.50
C THR A 221 -12.25 3.17 0.20
N PHE A 222 -13.41 3.39 0.82
CA PHE A 222 -13.71 4.64 1.54
C PHE A 222 -14.88 4.46 2.51
N VAL A 223 -15.06 5.42 3.43
CA VAL A 223 -16.22 5.48 4.33
C VAL A 223 -17.35 6.27 3.64
N PRO A 224 -18.46 5.63 3.23
CA PRO A 224 -19.59 6.33 2.64
C PRO A 224 -20.36 7.15 3.69
N GLU A 225 -21.16 8.12 3.24
CA GLU A 225 -22.00 8.94 4.13
C GLU A 225 -23.11 8.11 4.79
N ASN A 226 -23.75 7.27 3.98
CA ASN A 226 -24.75 6.34 4.46
C ASN A 226 -24.12 4.99 4.80
N HIS A 227 -24.27 4.55 6.05
CA HIS A 227 -23.75 3.28 6.53
C HIS A 227 -24.61 2.06 6.11
N THR A 228 -25.85 2.27 5.63
CA THR A 228 -26.63 1.19 5.00
C THR A 228 -26.25 1.06 3.53
N MET A 229 -25.42 0.06 3.23
CA MET A 229 -24.99 -0.26 1.87
C MET A 229 -26.00 -1.18 1.18
N GLU A 230 -26.30 -0.90 -0.09
CA GLU A 230 -27.15 -1.78 -0.94
C GLU A 230 -26.45 -3.10 -1.29
N SER A 231 -25.12 -3.14 -1.16
CA SER A 231 -24.28 -4.33 -1.28
C SER A 231 -23.56 -4.56 0.06
N PRO A 232 -24.15 -5.37 0.98
CA PRO A 232 -23.52 -5.73 2.25
C PRO A 232 -22.20 -6.49 2.06
N GLU A 233 -22.06 -7.23 0.95
CA GLU A 233 -20.85 -7.97 0.61
C GLU A 233 -19.66 -7.06 0.32
N ASN A 234 -19.88 -5.77 0.00
CA ASN A 234 -18.81 -4.78 -0.16
C ASN A 234 -18.59 -3.91 1.08
N SER A 235 -19.26 -4.24 2.19
CA SER A 235 -19.10 -3.58 3.49
C SER A 235 -18.12 -4.32 4.38
N LEU A 236 -17.15 -3.62 4.95
CA LEU A 236 -16.32 -4.11 6.05
C LEU A 236 -16.46 -3.20 7.28
N GLN A 237 -16.48 -3.83 8.45
CA GLN A 237 -16.49 -3.13 9.73
C GLN A 237 -15.17 -3.34 10.47
N PHE A 238 -14.52 -2.25 10.84
CA PHE A 238 -13.29 -2.26 11.63
C PHE A 238 -13.48 -1.47 12.91
N ARG A 239 -12.75 -1.85 13.96
CA ARG A 239 -12.55 -1.00 15.14
C ARG A 239 -11.08 -0.63 15.22
N LEU A 240 -10.74 0.63 14.98
CA LEU A 240 -9.38 1.14 14.96
C LEU A 240 -9.27 2.28 15.96
N TYR A 241 -8.29 2.22 16.86
CA TYR A 241 -8.04 3.26 17.88
C TYR A 241 -9.29 3.64 18.69
N GLY A 242 -10.15 2.66 18.99
CA GLY A 242 -11.38 2.83 19.76
C GLY A 242 -12.61 3.33 18.97
N LYS A 243 -12.50 3.58 17.66
CA LYS A 243 -13.59 4.01 16.78
C LYS A 243 -14.00 2.92 15.79
N ASP A 244 -15.30 2.72 15.62
CA ASP A 244 -15.84 1.80 14.63
C ASP A 244 -15.95 2.52 13.27
N TYR A 245 -15.53 1.85 12.20
CA TYR A 245 -15.55 2.33 10.82
C TYR A 245 -16.33 1.35 9.95
N TYR A 246 -17.28 1.87 9.18
CA TYR A 246 -18.03 1.13 8.17
C TYR A 246 -17.49 1.54 6.81
N VAL A 247 -16.70 0.67 6.20
CA VAL A 247 -15.89 0.94 5.02
C VAL A 247 -16.49 0.20 3.84
N TYR A 248 -16.80 0.92 2.76
CA TYR A 248 -17.04 0.31 1.47
C TYR A 248 -15.70 -0.06 0.83
N THR A 249 -15.58 -1.29 0.33
CA THR A 249 -14.39 -1.75 -0.41
C THR A 249 -14.78 -2.68 -1.55
N HIS A 250 -14.17 -2.46 -2.71
CA HIS A 250 -14.30 -3.36 -3.85
C HIS A 250 -12.98 -3.51 -4.59
N SER A 251 -12.72 -4.71 -5.10
CA SER A 251 -11.56 -5.05 -5.92
C SER A 251 -12.01 -5.56 -7.28
N PHE A 252 -11.72 -4.79 -8.33
CA PHE A 252 -12.03 -5.14 -9.71
C PHE A 252 -10.90 -6.03 -10.26
N LEU A 253 -11.01 -7.34 -10.04
CA LEU A 253 -10.09 -8.31 -10.63
C LEU A 253 -10.12 -8.22 -12.17
N CYS A 254 -8.96 -8.39 -12.81
CA CYS A 254 -8.71 -8.20 -14.24
C CYS A 254 -8.67 -6.74 -14.73
N TYR A 255 -8.97 -5.76 -13.87
CA TYR A 255 -8.93 -4.33 -14.21
C TYR A 255 -7.66 -3.61 -13.74
N GLY A 256 -6.66 -4.37 -13.27
CA GLY A 256 -5.30 -3.85 -13.17
C GLY A 256 -4.73 -3.58 -14.57
N LYS A 257 -3.80 -2.63 -14.68
CA LYS A 257 -3.35 -2.08 -15.97
C LYS A 257 -2.83 -3.13 -16.96
N ASP A 258 -2.14 -4.17 -16.47
CA ASP A 258 -1.54 -5.20 -17.33
C ASP A 258 -2.62 -6.15 -17.85
N GLN A 259 -3.56 -6.55 -16.98
CA GLN A 259 -4.68 -7.42 -17.37
C GLN A 259 -5.72 -6.69 -18.23
N ALA A 260 -5.95 -5.39 -17.99
CA ALA A 260 -6.79 -4.56 -18.84
C ALA A 260 -6.21 -4.45 -20.26
N LEU A 261 -4.89 -4.31 -20.40
CA LEU A 261 -4.22 -4.37 -21.69
C LEU A 261 -4.42 -5.73 -22.38
N TRP A 262 -4.23 -6.85 -21.66
CA TRP A 262 -4.48 -8.18 -22.22
C TRP A 262 -5.93 -8.37 -22.67
N GLN A 263 -6.89 -7.90 -21.88
CA GLN A 263 -8.30 -7.87 -22.24
C GLN A 263 -8.53 -7.08 -23.55
N LYS A 264 -7.96 -5.87 -23.66
CA LYS A 264 -8.06 -5.02 -24.86
C LYS A 264 -7.52 -5.73 -26.08
N LEU A 265 -6.30 -6.28 -25.99
CA LEU A 265 -5.64 -6.98 -27.09
C LEU A 265 -6.44 -8.22 -27.54
N ALA A 266 -6.97 -9.00 -26.60
CA ALA A 266 -7.80 -10.18 -26.90
C ALA A 266 -9.14 -9.83 -27.55
N LYS A 267 -9.73 -8.69 -27.16
CA LYS A 267 -10.96 -8.15 -27.75
C LYS A 267 -10.70 -7.62 -29.18
N ASP A 268 -9.61 -6.89 -29.36
CA ASP A 268 -9.31 -6.18 -30.61
C ASP A 268 -8.72 -7.08 -31.71
N ILE A 269 -7.98 -8.14 -31.35
CA ILE A 269 -7.39 -9.04 -32.33
C ILE A 269 -8.47 -9.73 -33.17
N GLN A 270 -8.36 -9.63 -34.49
CA GLN A 270 -9.33 -10.18 -35.44
C GLN A 270 -8.84 -11.47 -36.07
N VAL A 271 -9.78 -12.26 -36.61
CA VAL A 271 -9.48 -13.41 -37.47
C VAL A 271 -9.19 -12.87 -38.87
N SER A 272 -7.98 -12.32 -39.06
CA SER A 272 -7.49 -11.86 -40.37
C SER A 272 -6.24 -12.62 -40.80
N SER A 273 -5.98 -12.65 -42.11
CA SER A 273 -4.72 -13.19 -42.66
C SER A 273 -3.51 -12.33 -42.31
N ASP A 274 -3.73 -11.06 -42.04
CA ASP A 274 -2.71 -10.13 -41.54
C ASP A 274 -2.41 -10.46 -40.07
N ARG A 275 -1.19 -10.92 -39.79
CA ARG A 275 -0.68 -11.26 -38.44
C ARG A 275 -0.28 -10.02 -37.66
N SER A 276 -1.07 -8.95 -37.78
CA SER A 276 -0.79 -7.67 -37.15
C SER A 276 -2.03 -7.07 -36.50
N LEU A 277 -1.81 -6.37 -35.39
CA LEU A 277 -2.82 -5.58 -34.69
C LEU A 277 -2.36 -4.13 -34.66
N ARG A 278 -3.02 -3.27 -35.45
CA ARG A 278 -2.82 -1.83 -35.33
C ARG A 278 -3.50 -1.34 -34.06
N ASP A 279 -2.72 -0.76 -33.14
CA ASP A 279 -3.21 -0.40 -31.82
C ASP A 279 -2.93 1.08 -31.50
N PRO A 280 -3.98 1.90 -31.25
CA PRO A 280 -3.84 3.33 -30.97
C PRO A 280 -3.23 3.64 -29.61
N CYS A 281 -3.19 2.67 -28.68
CA CYS A 281 -2.62 2.85 -27.35
C CYS A 281 -1.09 2.74 -27.30
N PHE A 282 -0.44 2.43 -28.42
CA PHE A 282 1.01 2.37 -28.54
C PHE A 282 1.53 3.44 -29.50
N HIS A 283 2.70 3.97 -29.21
CA HIS A 283 3.37 5.00 -30.01
C HIS A 283 3.57 4.58 -31.47
N THR A 284 3.50 5.54 -32.39
CA THR A 284 3.77 5.27 -33.81
C THR A 284 5.16 4.68 -34.02
N GLY A 285 5.26 3.57 -34.74
CA GLY A 285 6.52 2.85 -34.97
C GLY A 285 6.87 1.83 -33.87
N TYR A 286 6.15 1.82 -32.74
CA TYR A 286 6.26 0.75 -31.76
C TYR A 286 5.84 -0.59 -32.37
N LYS A 287 6.65 -1.63 -32.15
CA LYS A 287 6.35 -3.00 -32.58
C LYS A 287 6.64 -3.98 -31.47
N LYS A 288 5.72 -4.90 -31.23
CA LYS A 288 5.91 -5.99 -30.27
C LYS A 288 5.19 -7.26 -30.73
N VAL A 289 5.90 -8.38 -30.72
CA VAL A 289 5.31 -9.70 -30.98
C VAL A 289 4.63 -10.21 -29.72
N VAL A 290 3.44 -10.79 -29.88
CA VAL A 290 2.62 -11.38 -28.83
C VAL A 290 2.28 -12.81 -29.21
N ASN A 291 2.62 -13.76 -28.34
CA ASN A 291 2.17 -15.13 -28.47
C ASN A 291 0.69 -15.24 -28.09
N VAL A 292 -0.09 -15.93 -28.91
CA VAL A 292 -1.52 -16.19 -28.66
C VAL A 292 -1.71 -17.07 -27.43
N SER A 293 -0.80 -18.00 -27.18
CA SER A 293 -0.81 -18.84 -25.97
C SER A 293 -0.69 -18.00 -24.69
N ASP A 294 0.20 -17.00 -24.67
CA ASP A 294 0.37 -16.09 -23.53
C ASP A 294 -0.85 -15.18 -23.36
N LEU A 295 -1.39 -14.65 -24.45
CA LEU A 295 -2.60 -13.81 -24.47
C LEU A 295 -3.79 -14.53 -23.82
N TYR A 296 -3.99 -15.82 -24.16
CA TYR A 296 -5.11 -16.62 -23.66
C TYR A 296 -4.80 -17.46 -22.42
N LYS A 297 -3.61 -17.30 -21.83
CA LYS A 297 -3.24 -17.99 -20.59
C LYS A 297 -4.00 -17.45 -19.39
N THR A 298 -4.17 -16.12 -19.31
CA THR A 298 -4.84 -15.48 -18.18
C THR A 298 -6.35 -15.74 -18.16
N PRO A 299 -6.98 -15.97 -16.99
CA PRO A 299 -8.43 -16.00 -16.87
C PRO A 299 -9.13 -14.76 -17.43
N CYS A 300 -8.47 -13.60 -17.42
CA CYS A 300 -9.04 -12.31 -17.81
C CYS A 300 -9.42 -12.21 -19.29
N THR A 301 -8.76 -12.97 -20.17
CA THR A 301 -9.01 -12.93 -21.62
C THR A 301 -9.96 -14.03 -22.10
N LYS A 302 -10.40 -14.93 -21.20
CA LYS A 302 -11.29 -16.06 -21.55
C LYS A 302 -12.56 -15.61 -22.29
N LYS A 303 -13.17 -14.49 -21.88
CA LYS A 303 -14.39 -13.96 -22.52
C LYS A 303 -14.20 -13.51 -23.97
N PHE A 304 -12.97 -13.24 -24.39
CA PHE A 304 -12.61 -12.79 -25.74
C PHE A 304 -11.87 -13.85 -26.55
N LYS A 305 -11.74 -15.07 -26.01
CA LYS A 305 -10.99 -16.15 -26.64
C LYS A 305 -11.65 -16.56 -27.96
N ARG A 306 -10.84 -16.60 -29.02
CA ARG A 306 -11.25 -17.09 -30.35
C ARG A 306 -10.14 -17.93 -30.97
N THR A 307 -10.51 -18.77 -31.94
CA THR A 307 -9.53 -19.54 -32.71
C THR A 307 -8.87 -18.63 -33.72
N LEU A 308 -7.57 -18.38 -33.56
CA LEU A 308 -6.77 -17.57 -34.48
C LEU A 308 -5.99 -18.49 -35.43
N PRO A 309 -5.81 -18.12 -36.72
CA PRO A 309 -5.08 -18.91 -37.71
C PRO A 309 -3.55 -18.77 -37.61
N PHE A 310 -3.06 -18.24 -36.49
CA PHE A 310 -1.65 -17.96 -36.22
C PHE A 310 -1.35 -18.12 -34.72
N ASP A 311 -0.12 -18.50 -34.41
CA ASP A 311 0.34 -18.70 -33.03
C ASP A 311 0.86 -17.41 -32.37
N GLU A 312 1.19 -16.41 -33.19
CA GLU A 312 1.67 -15.10 -32.78
C GLU A 312 1.18 -14.00 -33.72
N PHE A 313 1.11 -12.77 -33.21
CA PHE A 313 0.82 -11.56 -33.98
C PHE A 313 1.69 -10.39 -33.52
N GLN A 314 1.87 -9.40 -34.38
CA GLN A 314 2.65 -8.19 -34.07
C GLN A 314 1.73 -7.00 -33.81
N ILE A 315 1.85 -6.39 -32.62
CA ILE A 315 1.28 -5.07 -32.34
C ILE A 315 2.03 -4.03 -33.17
N GLN A 316 1.31 -3.12 -33.81
CA GLN A 316 1.83 -1.96 -34.52
C GLN A 316 1.17 -0.70 -33.95
N GLY A 317 1.95 0.13 -33.26
CA GLY A 317 1.42 1.34 -32.64
C GLY A 317 1.03 2.42 -33.65
N THR A 318 -0.08 3.10 -33.40
CA THR A 318 -0.58 4.22 -34.23
C THR A 318 -0.71 5.55 -33.48
N GLY A 319 -0.49 5.57 -32.16
CA GLY A 319 -0.34 6.78 -31.35
C GLY A 319 -1.55 7.73 -31.36
N ASN A 320 -2.74 7.23 -31.03
CA ASN A 320 -3.96 8.03 -31.04
C ASN A 320 -4.74 7.93 -29.73
N TYR A 321 -4.75 9.00 -28.94
CA TYR A 321 -5.37 9.01 -27.62
C TYR A 321 -6.88 8.75 -27.65
N GLU A 322 -7.62 9.43 -28.53
CA GLU A 322 -9.08 9.29 -28.61
C GLU A 322 -9.51 7.86 -28.97
N GLN A 323 -8.86 7.26 -29.97
CA GLN A 323 -9.13 5.87 -30.35
C GLN A 323 -8.69 4.88 -29.27
N CYS A 324 -7.58 5.17 -28.57
CA CYS A 324 -7.15 4.37 -27.43
C CYS A 324 -8.18 4.41 -26.30
N GLN A 325 -8.64 5.61 -25.92
CA GLN A 325 -9.66 5.80 -24.91
C GLN A 325 -10.95 5.05 -25.27
N GLN A 326 -11.42 5.17 -26.51
CA GLN A 326 -12.62 4.47 -26.97
C GLN A 326 -12.47 2.94 -26.89
N SER A 327 -11.33 2.40 -27.35
CA SER A 327 -11.06 0.96 -27.27
C SER A 327 -10.98 0.45 -25.83
N ILE A 328 -10.46 1.26 -24.90
CA ILE A 328 -10.44 0.96 -23.46
C ILE A 328 -11.85 0.97 -22.86
N LEU A 329 -12.68 1.97 -23.18
CA LEU A 329 -14.04 2.11 -22.63
C LEU A 329 -14.93 0.89 -22.93
N GLU A 330 -14.72 0.25 -24.08
CA GLU A 330 -15.43 -0.98 -24.45
C GLU A 330 -15.12 -2.20 -23.54
N LEU A 331 -14.14 -2.10 -22.63
CA LEU A 331 -13.90 -3.13 -21.61
C LEU A 331 -14.86 -3.04 -20.42
N PHE A 332 -15.57 -1.93 -20.28
CA PHE A 332 -16.43 -1.61 -19.14
C PHE A 332 -17.89 -1.67 -19.57
N ASN A 333 -18.70 -2.53 -18.92
CA ASN A 333 -20.15 -2.52 -19.13
C ASN A 333 -20.78 -1.50 -18.18
N THR A 334 -21.39 -0.44 -18.71
CA THR A 334 -22.11 0.58 -17.93
C THR A 334 -23.62 0.58 -18.19
N GLY A 335 -24.15 -0.40 -18.93
CA GLY A 335 -25.56 -0.45 -19.33
C GLY A 335 -26.49 -1.01 -18.25
N ASP A 336 -26.03 -2.00 -17.49
CA ASP A 336 -26.82 -2.67 -16.45
C ASP A 336 -26.34 -2.27 -15.05
N CYS A 337 -27.23 -1.75 -14.21
CA CYS A 337 -26.97 -1.47 -12.80
C CYS A 337 -28.17 -1.88 -11.94
N PRO A 338 -28.07 -2.93 -11.12
CA PRO A 338 -29.17 -3.39 -10.26
C PRO A 338 -29.29 -2.58 -8.95
N TYR A 339 -28.45 -1.57 -8.76
CA TYR A 339 -28.37 -0.72 -7.57
C TYR A 339 -28.72 0.73 -7.91
N SER A 340 -28.77 1.63 -6.91
CA SER A 340 -28.98 3.07 -7.12
C SER A 340 -27.93 3.70 -8.05
N GLN A 341 -26.68 3.25 -7.94
CA GLN A 341 -25.58 3.61 -8.83
C GLN A 341 -24.48 2.56 -8.78
N CYS A 342 -23.79 2.42 -9.90
CA CYS A 342 -22.72 1.44 -10.07
C CYS A 342 -21.45 2.11 -10.56
N ALA A 343 -20.31 1.48 -10.31
CA ALA A 343 -19.07 1.78 -11.01
C ALA A 343 -19.20 1.31 -12.48
N PHE A 344 -18.99 0.01 -12.68
CA PHE A 344 -19.15 -0.68 -13.96
C PHE A 344 -19.38 -2.17 -13.69
N ASN A 345 -19.80 -2.92 -14.72
CA ASN A 345 -20.17 -4.34 -14.66
C ASN A 345 -21.24 -4.65 -13.60
N GLY A 346 -22.19 -3.73 -13.40
CA GLY A 346 -23.27 -3.89 -12.41
C GLY A 346 -22.80 -3.89 -10.96
N ILE A 347 -21.56 -3.47 -10.67
CA ILE A 347 -21.03 -3.41 -9.30
C ILE A 347 -21.47 -2.11 -8.63
N TYR A 348 -22.17 -2.25 -7.50
CA TYR A 348 -22.57 -1.13 -6.64
C TYR A 348 -21.39 -0.23 -6.31
N LEU A 349 -21.60 1.08 -6.33
CA LEU A 349 -20.64 2.05 -5.82
C LEU A 349 -21.42 3.11 -5.03
N PRO A 350 -21.22 3.29 -3.72
CA PRO A 350 -21.85 4.39 -2.98
C PRO A 350 -21.42 5.77 -3.52
N PRO A 351 -22.17 6.85 -3.25
CA PRO A 351 -21.78 8.20 -3.67
C PRO A 351 -20.37 8.53 -3.17
N ILE A 352 -19.49 8.88 -4.11
CA ILE A 352 -18.11 9.23 -3.81
C ILE A 352 -18.11 10.53 -3.01
N GLN A 353 -17.41 10.54 -1.88
CA GLN A 353 -17.27 11.70 -1.02
C GLN A 353 -15.90 11.76 -0.35
N GLY A 354 -15.51 12.96 0.06
CA GLY A 354 -14.22 13.19 0.73
C GLY A 354 -13.04 13.20 -0.23
N ASN A 355 -11.85 13.26 0.34
CA ASN A 355 -10.59 13.25 -0.40
C ASN A 355 -10.11 11.81 -0.59
N PHE A 356 -9.41 11.55 -1.69
CA PHE A 356 -8.85 10.23 -1.99
C PHE A 356 -7.35 10.33 -2.22
N GLU A 357 -6.61 9.36 -1.68
CA GLU A 357 -5.23 9.11 -2.04
C GLU A 357 -5.18 7.99 -3.08
N ALA A 358 -4.47 8.24 -4.18
CA ALA A 358 -4.29 7.28 -5.26
C ALA A 358 -2.81 6.87 -5.34
N PHE A 359 -2.54 5.58 -5.12
CA PHE A 359 -1.19 5.05 -4.98
C PHE A 359 -0.90 3.90 -5.96
N SER A 360 0.25 3.24 -5.79
CA SER A 360 0.74 2.21 -6.71
C SER A 360 0.86 2.75 -8.14
N ALA A 361 0.33 2.05 -9.15
CA ALA A 361 0.47 2.49 -10.53
C ALA A 361 -0.29 3.79 -10.83
N PHE A 362 -1.29 4.20 -10.05
CA PHE A 362 -1.86 5.55 -10.18
C PHE A 362 -0.75 6.60 -9.95
N TYR A 363 -0.02 6.49 -8.84
CA TYR A 363 1.07 7.41 -8.52
C TYR A 363 2.18 7.36 -9.57
N PHE A 364 2.73 6.18 -9.88
CA PHE A 364 3.88 6.09 -10.78
C PHE A 364 3.59 6.59 -12.20
N VAL A 365 2.42 6.27 -12.75
CA VAL A 365 2.01 6.75 -14.08
C VAL A 365 1.79 8.26 -14.08
N MET A 366 1.11 8.79 -13.07
CA MET A 366 0.88 10.25 -12.98
C MET A 366 2.16 11.02 -12.69
N ASN A 367 3.07 10.45 -11.89
CA ASN A 367 4.37 11.03 -11.59
C ASN A 367 5.26 11.12 -12.83
N PHE A 368 5.23 10.11 -13.71
CA PHE A 368 5.93 10.17 -15.00
C PHE A 368 5.53 11.41 -15.84
N PHE A 369 4.26 11.84 -15.75
CA PHE A 369 3.78 13.04 -16.43
C PHE A 369 3.93 14.34 -15.62
N ASN A 370 4.56 14.28 -14.44
CA ASN A 370 4.59 15.35 -13.44
C ASN A 370 3.16 15.87 -13.13
N LEU A 371 2.25 14.95 -12.81
CA LEU A 371 0.83 15.21 -12.52
C LEU A 371 0.41 14.81 -11.09
N THR A 372 1.35 14.79 -10.14
CA THR A 372 1.10 14.38 -8.75
C THR A 372 0.76 15.53 -7.81
N SER A 373 0.73 16.78 -8.29
CA SER A 373 0.34 17.93 -7.46
C SER A 373 -1.18 18.12 -7.40
N GLU A 374 -1.69 18.58 -6.27
CA GLU A 374 -3.13 18.84 -6.01
C GLU A 374 -3.80 19.84 -6.97
N LYS A 375 -3.03 20.59 -7.77
CA LYS A 375 -3.54 21.69 -8.62
C LYS A 375 -3.77 21.31 -10.08
N VAL A 376 -3.58 20.03 -10.43
CA VAL A 376 -3.68 19.56 -11.82
C VAL A 376 -5.15 19.33 -12.19
N SER A 377 -5.62 20.00 -13.24
CA SER A 377 -6.96 19.74 -13.78
C SER A 377 -6.98 18.49 -14.65
N GLN A 378 -8.16 17.88 -14.80
CA GLN A 378 -8.35 16.72 -15.67
C GLN A 378 -7.99 17.05 -17.13
N GLU A 379 -8.32 18.27 -17.59
CA GLU A 379 -8.01 18.72 -18.95
C GLU A 379 -6.51 18.84 -19.20
N GLU A 380 -5.74 19.33 -18.22
CA GLU A 380 -4.29 19.40 -18.33
C GLU A 380 -3.69 17.99 -18.40
N ALA A 381 -4.14 17.08 -17.53
CA ALA A 381 -3.69 15.70 -17.55
C ALA A 381 -3.96 15.02 -18.90
N ILE A 382 -5.19 15.12 -19.40
CA ILE A 382 -5.59 14.60 -20.72
C ILE A 382 -4.73 15.20 -21.82
N ARG A 383 -4.46 16.52 -21.79
CA ARG A 383 -3.62 17.19 -22.79
C ARG A 383 -2.19 16.64 -22.79
N LYS A 384 -1.56 16.47 -21.62
CA LYS A 384 -0.20 15.91 -21.54
C LYS A 384 -0.16 14.47 -22.06
N ILE A 385 -1.09 13.63 -21.64
CA ILE A 385 -1.18 12.21 -22.05
C ILE A 385 -1.43 12.12 -23.55
N ARG A 386 -2.38 12.90 -24.09
CA ARG A 386 -2.68 12.96 -25.53
C ARG A 386 -1.44 13.29 -26.35
N ASN A 387 -0.72 14.34 -25.97
CA ASN A 387 0.49 14.76 -26.66
C ASN A 387 1.54 13.65 -26.64
N PHE A 388 1.74 13.00 -25.49
CA PHE A 388 2.71 11.91 -25.36
C PHE A 388 2.34 10.69 -26.21
N CYS A 389 1.07 10.27 -26.23
CA CYS A 389 0.61 9.16 -27.08
C CYS A 389 0.92 9.38 -28.57
N SER A 390 0.87 10.63 -29.04
CA SER A 390 1.13 10.98 -30.44
C SER A 390 2.60 10.96 -30.85
N GLN A 391 3.52 10.92 -29.88
CA GLN A 391 4.95 10.93 -30.16
C GLN A 391 5.40 9.59 -30.78
N PRO A 392 6.27 9.63 -31.81
CA PRO A 392 6.91 8.44 -32.37
C PRO A 392 7.72 7.65 -31.34
N TRP A 393 7.77 6.33 -31.49
CA TRP A 393 8.48 5.44 -30.57
C TRP A 393 9.97 5.77 -30.45
N ASN A 394 10.63 6.14 -31.55
CA ASN A 394 12.05 6.50 -31.57
C ASN A 394 12.38 7.78 -30.77
N GLU A 395 11.39 8.64 -30.51
CA GLU A 395 11.58 9.84 -29.68
C GLU A 395 11.41 9.54 -28.19
N VAL A 396 10.55 8.57 -27.84
CA VAL A 396 10.24 8.22 -26.45
C VAL A 396 11.06 7.04 -25.91
N SER A 397 11.75 6.29 -26.78
CA SER A 397 12.55 5.12 -26.39
C SER A 397 13.99 5.45 -25.95
N THR A 398 14.42 6.70 -26.15
CA THR A 398 15.67 7.27 -25.64
C THR A 398 15.51 7.69 -24.20
#